data_AF-A0A529ZQ84-F1
#
_entry.id   AF-A0A529ZQ84-F1
#
_cell.length_a   1.000
_cell.length_b   1.000
_cell.length_c   1.000
_cell.angle_alpha   90.00
_cell.angle_beta   90.00
_cell.angle_gamma   90.00
#
_symmetry.space_group_name_H-M   'P 1'
#
loop_
_entity.id
_entity.type
_entity.pdbx_description
1 polymer ?
#
loop_
_entity_poly.entity_id
_entity_poly.type
_entity_poly.pdbx_seq_one_letter_code
_entity_poly.pdbx_strand_id
1 'polypeptide(L)'
;MTPALYVRTVGPLVSIERPGKPPLLAGRIAVNRRGQINKGKVTLSALRRGGKGAPSILVPLFIGIDRVSIRDRFSIREIVQGAAGQLGALYFKNLRTN
;
A
#
# COMPACT_ATOMS: atom_id res chain seq x y z
N MET A 1 2.41 11.09 -0.01
CA MET A 1 2.02 11.35 1.40
C MET A 1 2.14 10.04 2.17
N THR A 2 2.66 10.02 3.40
CA THR A 2 2.73 8.81 4.24
C THR A 2 1.53 8.73 5.20
N PRO A 3 1.17 7.54 5.73
CA PRO A 3 0.10 7.43 6.72
C PRO A 3 0.35 8.30 7.96
N ALA A 4 1.58 8.32 8.47
CA ALA A 4 1.95 9.15 9.62
C ALA A 4 1.79 10.65 9.33
N LEU A 5 2.20 11.11 8.15
CA LEU A 5 2.02 12.51 7.74
C LEU A 5 0.55 12.86 7.54
N TYR A 6 -0.24 11.93 6.98
CA TYR A 6 -1.68 12.11 6.84
C TYR A 6 -2.38 12.30 8.18
N VAL A 7 -2.08 11.44 9.17
CA VAL A 7 -2.68 11.54 10.51
C VAL A 7 -2.40 12.89 11.16
N ARG A 8 -1.17 13.42 10.98
CA ARG A 8 -0.77 14.73 11.52
C ARG A 8 -1.45 15.91 10.83
N THR A 9 -1.75 15.82 9.53
CA THR A 9 -2.14 16.98 8.69
C THR A 9 -3.57 16.97 8.19
N VAL A 10 -4.24 15.82 8.25
CA VAL A 10 -5.58 15.62 7.71
C VAL A 10 -6.54 15.13 8.79
N GLY A 11 -6.21 14.02 9.45
CA GLY A 11 -7.06 13.45 10.48
C GLY A 11 -6.83 11.96 10.68
N PRO A 12 -7.57 11.34 11.62
CA PRO A 12 -7.35 9.95 12.00
C PRO A 12 -7.64 8.99 10.85
N LEU A 13 -6.88 7.90 10.82
CA LEU A 13 -7.11 6.76 9.94
C LEU A 13 -7.74 5.61 10.74
N VAL A 14 -8.55 4.81 10.06
CA VAL A 14 -9.18 3.60 10.60
C VAL A 14 -8.63 2.40 9.84
N SER A 15 -8.20 1.35 10.56
CA SER A 15 -7.82 0.08 9.93
C SER A 15 -9.06 -0.66 9.45
N ILE A 16 -8.99 -1.19 8.23
CA ILE A 16 -9.95 -2.10 7.65
C ILE A 16 -9.21 -3.41 7.39
N GLU A 17 -9.47 -4.39 8.25
CA GLU A 17 -8.95 -5.74 8.11
C GLU A 17 -9.68 -6.46 6.97
N ARG A 18 -8.90 -7.16 6.12
CA ARG A 18 -9.44 -7.90 4.98
C ARG A 18 -8.88 -9.32 5.02
N PRO A 19 -9.71 -10.36 5.20
CA PRO A 19 -9.22 -11.75 5.22
C PRO A 19 -8.40 -12.08 3.97
N GLY A 20 -7.17 -12.54 4.16
CA GLY A 20 -6.25 -12.92 3.08
C GLY A 20 -5.77 -11.78 2.17
N LYS A 21 -6.04 -10.51 2.52
CA LYS A 21 -5.56 -9.33 1.78
C LYS A 21 -4.87 -8.37 2.74
N PRO A 22 -3.94 -7.54 2.26
CA PRO A 22 -3.29 -6.59 3.14
C PRO A 22 -4.31 -5.60 3.75
N PRO A 23 -4.11 -5.14 5.00
CA PRO A 23 -5.03 -4.22 5.65
C PRO A 23 -5.08 -2.89 4.90
N LEU A 24 -6.21 -2.19 4.98
CA LEU A 24 -6.34 -0.84 4.44
C LEU A 24 -6.43 0.17 5.57
N LEU A 25 -5.88 1.36 5.35
CA LEU A 25 -6.13 2.50 6.22
C LEU A 25 -7.04 3.48 5.49
N ALA A 26 -8.17 3.77 6.11
CA ALA A 26 -9.21 4.61 5.55
C ALA A 26 -9.41 5.90 6.35
N GLY A 27 -9.65 7.00 5.64
CA GLY A 27 -10.16 8.24 6.23
C GLY A 27 -11.69 8.22 6.29
N ARG A 28 -12.28 9.06 7.14
CA ARG A 28 -13.73 9.27 7.19
C ARG A 28 -14.13 10.49 6.37
N ILE A 29 -15.27 10.42 5.68
CA ILE A 29 -15.94 11.58 5.12
C ILE A 29 -17.42 11.58 5.52
N ALA A 30 -17.97 12.77 5.79
CA ALA A 30 -19.39 12.93 5.98
C ALA A 30 -20.15 12.69 4.66
N VAL A 31 -21.31 12.05 4.78
CA VAL A 31 -22.26 11.82 3.68
C VAL A 31 -23.61 12.45 4.02
N ASN A 32 -24.47 12.58 3.02
CA ASN A 32 -25.82 13.07 3.24
C ASN A 32 -26.65 12.06 4.06
N ARG A 33 -27.85 12.47 4.51
CA ARG A 33 -28.77 11.60 5.29
C ARG A 33 -29.17 10.30 4.56
N ARG A 34 -29.01 10.24 3.24
CA ARG A 34 -29.30 9.06 2.41
C ARG A 34 -28.08 8.14 2.25
N GLY A 35 -26.98 8.41 2.97
CA GLY A 35 -25.75 7.63 2.91
C GLY A 35 -24.95 7.83 1.61
N GLN A 36 -25.34 8.80 0.78
CA GLN A 36 -24.69 9.05 -0.50
C GLN A 36 -23.59 10.08 -0.32
N ILE A 37 -22.42 9.76 -0.88
CA ILE A 37 -21.40 10.76 -1.16
C ILE A 37 -22.01 11.71 -2.19
N ASN A 38 -21.89 13.03 -1.99
CA ASN A 38 -22.15 13.96 -3.08
C ASN A 38 -21.32 13.48 -4.28
N LYS A 39 -21.95 13.24 -5.44
CA LYS A 39 -21.39 12.54 -6.63
C LYS A 39 -20.07 13.13 -7.20
N GLY A 40 -19.49 14.15 -6.56
CA GLY A 40 -18.16 14.66 -6.85
C GLY A 40 -17.03 13.80 -6.29
N LYS A 41 -15.80 14.17 -6.69
CA LYS A 41 -14.56 13.56 -6.23
C LYS A 41 -14.40 13.73 -4.71
N VAL A 42 -13.85 12.73 -4.03
CA VAL A 42 -13.41 12.87 -2.63
C VAL A 42 -12.33 13.94 -2.58
N THR A 43 -12.54 15.00 -1.81
CA THR A 43 -11.59 16.11 -1.68
C THR A 43 -10.85 16.08 -0.35
N LEU A 44 -9.67 16.69 -0.32
CA LEU A 44 -8.86 16.85 0.89
C LEU A 44 -9.61 17.63 1.98
N SER A 45 -10.43 18.60 1.60
CA SER A 45 -11.28 19.35 2.53
C SER A 45 -12.35 18.48 3.20
N ALA A 46 -12.96 17.56 2.45
CA ALA A 46 -13.94 16.60 2.99
C ALA A 46 -13.27 15.61 3.95
N LEU A 47 -12.07 15.14 3.62
CA LEU A 47 -11.27 14.27 4.49
C LEU A 47 -10.84 14.97 5.79
N ARG A 48 -10.42 16.24 5.71
CA ARG A 48 -10.10 17.07 6.90
C ARG A 48 -11.32 17.31 7.79
N ARG A 49 -12.47 17.57 7.18
CA ARG A 49 -13.74 17.74 7.90
C ARG A 49 -14.14 16.44 8.62
N GLY A 50 -13.84 15.30 8.03
CA GLY A 50 -14.17 14.00 8.60
C GLY A 50 -15.68 13.73 8.61
N GLY A 51 -16.13 12.89 9.56
CA GLY A 51 -17.52 12.48 9.75
C GLY A 51 -18.11 12.84 11.12
N LYS A 52 -17.62 13.90 11.78
CA LYS A 52 -18.02 14.22 13.17
C LYS A 52 -19.52 14.52 13.26
N GLY A 53 -20.26 13.68 13.99
CA GLY A 53 -21.69 13.87 14.30
C GLY A 53 -22.65 13.72 13.12
N ALA A 54 -22.15 13.30 11.95
CA ALA A 54 -22.94 13.12 10.74
C ALA A 54 -22.80 11.67 10.23
N PRO A 55 -23.77 11.15 9.46
CA PRO A 55 -23.58 9.93 8.69
C PRO A 55 -22.25 10.02 7.93
N SER A 56 -21.43 8.98 8.01
CA SER A 56 -20.09 8.99 7.42
C SER A 56 -19.73 7.64 6.83
N ILE A 57 -18.82 7.67 5.86
CA ILE A 57 -18.28 6.48 5.22
C ILE A 57 -16.77 6.44 5.34
N LEU A 58 -16.20 5.25 5.13
CA LEU A 58 -14.76 5.03 5.07
C LEU A 58 -14.27 5.09 3.62
N VAL A 59 -13.25 5.91 3.37
CA VAL A 59 -12.56 6.01 2.09
C VAL A 59 -11.17 5.41 2.27
N PRO A 60 -10.85 4.27 1.61
CA PRO A 60 -9.50 3.71 1.64
C PRO A 60 -8.47 4.65 1.03
N LEU A 61 -7.36 4.89 1.73
CA LEU A 61 -6.30 5.81 1.29
C LEU A 61 -4.92 5.15 1.24
N PHE A 62 -4.66 4.22 2.14
CA PHE A 62 -3.38 3.49 2.19
C PHE A 62 -3.62 2.00 2.29
N ILE A 63 -2.64 1.23 1.81
CA ILE A 63 -2.58 -0.23 1.94
C ILE A 63 -1.38 -0.58 2.81
N GLY A 64 -1.57 -1.47 3.77
CA GLY A 64 -0.48 -2.08 4.50
C GLY A 64 0.32 -2.97 3.56
N ILE A 65 1.64 -2.90 3.63
CA ILE A 65 2.53 -3.81 2.95
C ILE A 65 3.44 -4.45 3.99
N ASP A 66 3.79 -5.70 3.78
CA ASP A 66 4.70 -6.39 4.70
C ASP A 66 6.04 -5.67 4.74
N ARG A 67 6.57 -5.52 5.96
CA ARG A 67 7.85 -4.87 6.20
C ARG A 67 8.95 -5.82 5.73
N VAL A 68 9.38 -5.69 4.48
CA VAL A 68 10.58 -6.39 4.00
C VAL A 68 11.79 -5.83 4.74
N SER A 69 12.58 -6.72 5.33
CA SER A 69 13.80 -6.34 6.00
C SER A 69 14.82 -5.97 4.92
N ILE A 70 15.61 -4.91 5.12
CA ILE A 70 16.61 -4.48 4.13
C ILE A 70 17.61 -5.61 3.79
N ARG A 71 17.77 -6.61 4.68
CA ARG A 71 18.56 -7.83 4.45
C ARG A 71 18.12 -8.58 3.18
N ASP A 72 16.82 -8.66 2.90
CA ASP A 72 16.31 -9.35 1.71
C ASP A 72 16.75 -8.66 0.41
N ARG A 73 16.97 -7.33 0.47
CA ARG A 73 17.49 -6.55 -0.66
C ARG A 73 19.00 -6.76 -0.86
N PHE A 74 19.76 -7.01 0.21
CA PHE A 74 21.18 -7.32 0.13
C PHE A 74 21.43 -8.74 -0.41
N SER A 75 20.55 -9.69 -0.08
CA SER A 75 20.62 -11.05 -0.63
C SER A 75 20.52 -11.09 -2.14
N ILE A 76 19.82 -10.15 -2.81
CA ILE A 76 19.80 -10.10 -4.29
C ILE A 76 21.20 -9.80 -4.85
N ARG A 77 21.98 -8.89 -4.24
CA ARG A 77 23.33 -8.58 -4.72
C ARG A 77 24.28 -9.75 -4.51
N GLU A 78 24.19 -10.42 -3.36
CA GLU A 78 24.99 -11.61 -3.04
C GLU A 78 24.61 -12.79 -3.94
N ILE A 79 23.31 -13.01 -4.20
CA ILE A 79 22.83 -14.03 -5.13
C ILE A 79 23.30 -13.74 -6.56
N VAL A 80 23.23 -12.48 -7.01
CA VAL A 80 23.73 -12.08 -8.34
C VAL A 80 25.24 -12.26 -8.43
N GLN A 81 26.00 -11.91 -7.39
CA GLN A 81 27.46 -12.16 -7.35
C GLN A 81 27.79 -13.66 -7.36
N GLY A 82 27.08 -14.48 -6.58
CA GLY A 82 27.26 -15.94 -6.57
C GLY A 82 26.87 -16.59 -7.90
N ALA A 83 25.78 -16.14 -8.52
CA ALA A 83 25.32 -16.64 -9.81
C ALA A 83 26.19 -16.15 -10.98
N ALA A 84 26.82 -14.98 -10.87
CA ALA A 84 27.74 -14.47 -11.90
C ALA A 84 28.91 -15.43 -12.15
N GLY A 85 29.45 -16.05 -11.10
CA GLY A 85 30.48 -17.10 -11.21
C GLY A 85 29.99 -18.39 -11.87
N GLN A 86 28.68 -18.62 -11.92
CA GLN A 86 28.07 -19.81 -12.53
C GLN A 86 27.49 -19.56 -13.93
N LEU A 87 27.52 -18.31 -14.42
CA LEU A 87 26.99 -17.96 -15.74
C LEU A 87 27.65 -18.75 -16.87
N GLY A 88 28.96 -18.99 -16.81
CA GLY A 88 29.66 -19.80 -17.80
C GLY A 88 29.19 -21.26 -17.83
N ALA A 89 28.99 -21.86 -16.66
CA ALA A 89 28.49 -23.23 -16.54
C ALA A 89 27.02 -23.36 -16.97
N LEU A 90 26.18 -22.37 -16.65
CA LEU A 90 24.79 -22.31 -17.09
C LEU A 90 24.67 -22.05 -18.60
N TYR A 91 25.55 -21.23 -19.17
CA TYR A 91 25.61 -20.98 -20.61
C TYR A 91 25.99 -22.26 -21.36
N PHE A 92 27.04 -22.97 -20.91
CA PHE A 92 27.44 -24.25 -21.50
C PHE A 92 26.36 -25.34 -21.38
N LYS A 93 25.71 -25.45 -20.22
CA LYS A 93 24.61 -26.43 -20.00
C LYS A 93 23.40 -26.22 -20.92
N ASN A 94 23.12 -24.97 -21.30
CA ASN A 94 21.98 -24.63 -22.16
C ASN A 94 22.38 -24.40 -23.62
N LEU A 95 23.67 -24.51 -23.95
CA LEU A 95 24.15 -24.46 -25.32
C LEU A 95 23.76 -25.78 -25.99
N ARG A 96 22.63 -25.79 -26.70
CA ARG A 96 22.30 -26.89 -27.62
C ARG A 96 23.25 -26.81 -28.80
N THR A 97 24.27 -27.66 -28.80
CA THR A 97 25.01 -28.02 -30.01
C THR A 97 24.13 -28.96 -30.83
N ASN A 98 23.59 -28.46 -31.94
CA ASN A 98 23.16 -29.33 -33.03
C ASN A 98 24.39 -29.90 -33.74
#